data_AF-A0AAN4WNW6-F1
#
_entry.id   AF-A0AAN4WNW6-F1
#
_cell.length_a   1.000
_cell.length_b   1.000
_cell.length_c   1.000
_cell.angle_alpha   90.00
_cell.angle_beta   90.00
_cell.angle_gamma   90.00
#
_symmetry.space_group_name_H-M   'P 1'
#
loop_
_entity.id
_entity.type
_entity.pdbx_description
1 polymer ?
#
loop_
_entity_poly.entity_id
_entity_poly.type
_entity_poly.pdbx_seq_one_letter_code
_entity_poly.pdbx_strand_id
1 'polypeptide(L)'
;MGDRWSMLIVRDAFDGLRRFGEFQASLGAARNILSDRLRTLVKEGVLEIAPASDGSAYQEYVLTAKGETLFPVVVALRQWGEAHLYARGEKHSVLVDRTTGKPLSKALLRREDGRVIRPADTLVKKVRGQP
;
A
#
# COMPACT_ATOMS: atom_id res chain seq x y z
N MET A 1 -1.23 0.09 -12.92
CA MET A 1 -0.79 0.60 -11.60
C MET A 1 -1.34 1.99 -11.26
N GLY A 2 -2.47 2.44 -11.82
CA GLY A 2 -2.97 3.82 -11.65
C GLY A 2 -4.44 3.94 -11.27
N ASP A 3 -5.07 2.86 -10.82
CA ASP A 3 -6.48 2.89 -10.44
C ASP A 3 -6.62 2.76 -8.91
N ARG A 4 -7.65 3.44 -8.36
CA ARG A 4 -7.93 3.53 -6.92
C ARG A 4 -7.92 2.17 -6.22
N TRP A 5 -8.40 1.11 -6.87
CA TRP A 5 -8.54 -0.20 -6.24
C TRP A 5 -7.20 -0.91 -6.04
N SER A 6 -6.27 -0.80 -6.99
CA SER A 6 -4.94 -1.42 -6.86
C SER A 6 -4.22 -0.98 -5.60
N MET A 7 -4.26 0.32 -5.28
CA MET A 7 -3.63 0.85 -4.07
C MET A 7 -4.34 0.42 -2.79
N LEU A 8 -5.67 0.30 -2.81
CA LEU A 8 -6.43 -0.18 -1.64
C LEU A 8 -6.18 -1.68 -1.38
N ILE A 9 -6.06 -2.49 -2.44
CA ILE A 9 -5.70 -3.91 -2.31
C ILE A 9 -4.30 -4.05 -1.71
N VAL A 10 -3.32 -3.29 -2.19
CA VAL A 10 -1.96 -3.30 -1.64
C VAL A 10 -1.95 -2.87 -0.17
N ARG A 11 -2.70 -1.82 0.17
CA ARG A 11 -2.88 -1.38 1.56
C ARG A 11 -3.42 -2.51 2.44
N ASP A 12 -4.48 -3.18 2.00
CA ASP A 12 -5.12 -4.27 2.72
C ASP A 12 -4.19 -5.50 2.85
N ALA A 13 -3.36 -5.76 1.84
CA ALA A 13 -2.33 -6.81 1.91
C ALA A 13 -1.28 -6.52 2.99
N PHE A 14 -0.87 -5.24 3.14
CA PHE A 14 -0.02 -4.82 4.28
C PHE A 14 -0.72 -4.94 5.64
N ASP A 15 -2.05 -4.84 5.68
CA ASP A 15 -2.86 -5.08 6.88
C ASP A 15 -3.04 -6.59 7.16
N GLY A 16 -2.50 -7.46 6.30
CA GLY A 16 -2.47 -8.90 6.47
C GLY A 16 -3.61 -9.65 5.78
N LEU A 17 -4.45 -8.97 4.99
CA LEU A 17 -5.47 -9.65 4.19
C LEU A 17 -4.80 -10.42 3.06
N ARG A 18 -5.25 -11.65 2.83
CA ARG A 18 -4.64 -12.57 1.87
C ARG A 18 -5.64 -13.26 0.96
N ARG A 19 -6.91 -13.32 1.33
CA ARG A 19 -7.93 -14.07 0.60
C ARG A 19 -8.87 -13.13 -0.15
N PHE A 20 -9.37 -13.62 -1.29
CA PHE A 20 -10.31 -12.86 -2.13
C PHE A 20 -11.52 -12.34 -1.32
N GLY A 21 -12.10 -13.19 -0.46
CA GLY A 21 -13.25 -12.83 0.36
C GLY A 21 -12.94 -11.73 1.39
N GLU A 22 -11.73 -11.71 1.94
CA GLU A 22 -11.28 -10.67 2.88
C GLU A 22 -11.15 -9.32 2.18
N PHE A 23 -10.46 -9.29 1.02
CA PHE A 23 -10.38 -8.09 0.20
C PHE A 23 -11.76 -7.60 -0.24
N GLN A 24 -12.65 -8.52 -0.63
CA GLN A 24 -13.99 -8.15 -1.04
C GLN A 24 -14.78 -7.51 0.11
N ALA A 25 -14.72 -8.10 1.30
CA ALA A 25 -15.40 -7.60 2.50
C ALA A 25 -14.86 -6.23 2.93
N SER A 26 -13.53 -6.05 2.90
CA SER A 26 -12.87 -4.80 3.26
C SER A 26 -13.19 -3.65 2.28
N LEU A 27 -13.15 -3.94 0.99
CA LEU A 27 -13.21 -2.91 -0.06
C LEU A 27 -14.63 -2.59 -0.53
N GLY A 28 -15.59 -3.50 -0.32
CA GLY A 28 -16.95 -3.38 -0.90
C GLY A 28 -16.96 -3.39 -2.43
N ALA A 29 -15.88 -3.83 -3.07
CA ALA A 29 -15.73 -3.84 -4.52
C ALA A 29 -16.59 -4.94 -5.15
N ALA A 30 -17.09 -4.67 -6.36
CA ALA A 30 -17.72 -5.70 -7.19
C ALA A 30 -16.71 -6.82 -7.51
N ARG A 31 -17.16 -8.09 -7.49
CA ARG A 31 -16.28 -9.26 -7.64
C ARG A 31 -15.44 -9.23 -8.92
N ASN A 32 -16.03 -8.82 -10.03
CA ASN A 32 -15.34 -8.70 -11.32
C ASN A 32 -14.19 -7.70 -11.26
N ILE A 33 -14.46 -6.50 -10.72
CA ILE A 33 -13.44 -5.46 -10.55
C ILE A 33 -12.31 -5.95 -9.65
N LEU A 34 -12.63 -6.56 -8.51
CA LEU A 34 -11.62 -7.09 -7.60
C LEU A 34 -10.77 -8.19 -8.26
N SER A 35 -11.41 -9.11 -8.98
CA SER A 35 -10.73 -10.22 -9.67
C SER A 35 -9.76 -9.68 -10.73
N ASP A 36 -10.19 -8.71 -11.54
CA ASP A 36 -9.34 -8.10 -12.57
C ASP A 36 -8.14 -7.36 -11.98
N ARG A 37 -8.33 -6.70 -10.83
CA ARG A 37 -7.26 -5.98 -10.14
C ARG A 37 -6.26 -6.90 -9.46
N LEU A 38 -6.72 -7.95 -8.79
CA LEU A 38 -5.83 -8.96 -8.24
C LEU A 38 -5.00 -9.63 -9.34
N ARG A 39 -5.64 -10.02 -10.47
CA ARG A 39 -4.92 -10.56 -11.64
C ARG A 39 -3.88 -9.58 -12.18
N THR A 40 -4.21 -8.28 -12.24
CA THR A 40 -3.27 -7.25 -12.69
C THR A 40 -2.08 -7.13 -11.75
N LEU A 41 -2.32 -7.09 -10.43
CA LEU A 41 -1.25 -7.01 -9.43
C LEU A 41 -0.35 -8.25 -9.45
N VAL A 42 -0.92 -9.44 -9.69
CA VAL A 42 -0.16 -10.67 -9.87
C VAL A 42 0.67 -10.64 -11.16
N LYS A 43 0.06 -10.26 -12.28
CA LYS A 43 0.75 -10.14 -13.58
C LYS A 43 1.93 -9.18 -13.52
N GLU A 44 1.77 -8.08 -12.79
CA GLU A 44 2.81 -7.07 -12.59
C GLU A 44 3.83 -7.47 -11.51
N GLY A 45 3.67 -8.63 -10.88
CA GLY A 45 4.57 -9.16 -9.85
C GLY A 45 4.56 -8.36 -8.56
N VAL A 46 3.49 -7.62 -8.25
CA VAL A 46 3.29 -6.96 -6.94
C VAL A 46 2.76 -7.94 -5.91
N LEU A 47 1.85 -8.81 -6.35
CA LEU A 47 1.36 -9.95 -5.59
C LEU A 47 1.79 -11.25 -6.26
N GLU A 48 1.79 -12.33 -5.52
CA GLU A 48 1.84 -13.69 -6.04
C GLU A 48 0.76 -14.54 -5.38
N ILE A 49 0.44 -15.67 -6.01
CA ILE A 49 -0.54 -16.63 -5.48
C ILE A 49 0.24 -17.77 -4.84
N ALA A 50 0.06 -17.95 -3.53
CA ALA A 50 0.69 -18.99 -2.74
C ALA A 50 -0.37 -19.96 -2.15
N PRO A 51 -0.01 -21.21 -1.83
CA PRO A 51 -0.84 -22.09 -1.01
C PRO A 51 -1.17 -21.42 0.33
N ALA A 52 -2.36 -21.67 0.85
CA ALA A 52 -2.75 -21.10 2.13
C ALA A 52 -1.81 -21.54 3.26
N SER A 53 -1.50 -20.59 4.15
CA SER A 53 -0.54 -20.80 5.24
C SER A 53 -1.08 -21.76 6.32
N ASP A 54 -2.40 -21.98 6.35
CA ASP A 54 -3.10 -22.86 7.28
C ASP A 54 -3.19 -24.33 6.80
N GLY A 55 -2.56 -24.66 5.67
CA GLY A 55 -2.56 -26.01 5.10
C GLY A 55 -3.87 -26.41 4.41
N SER A 56 -4.82 -25.48 4.26
CA SER A 56 -6.02 -25.70 3.47
C SER A 56 -5.72 -25.69 1.97
N ALA A 57 -6.67 -26.18 1.17
CA ALA A 57 -6.59 -26.12 -0.30
C ALA A 57 -6.84 -24.71 -0.88
N TYR A 58 -6.97 -23.68 -0.02
CA TYR A 58 -7.18 -22.31 -0.46
C TYR A 58 -5.90 -21.68 -1.02
N GLN A 59 -6.08 -20.63 -1.80
CA GLN A 59 -5.00 -19.80 -2.32
C GLN A 59 -4.99 -18.44 -1.60
N GLU A 60 -3.79 -17.96 -1.32
CA GLU A 60 -3.51 -16.67 -0.70
C GLU A 60 -2.79 -15.76 -1.71
N TYR A 61 -3.18 -14.49 -1.72
CA TYR A 61 -2.44 -13.42 -2.39
C TYR A 61 -1.45 -12.84 -1.39
N VAL A 62 -0.16 -12.93 -1.70
CA VAL A 62 0.92 -12.45 -0.82
C VAL A 62 1.77 -11.40 -1.55
N LEU A 63 2.27 -10.42 -0.79
CA LEU A 63 3.18 -9.41 -1.33
C LEU A 63 4.49 -10.05 -1.76
N THR A 64 4.94 -9.72 -2.95
CA THR A 64 6.29 -10.08 -3.41
C THR A 64 7.32 -9.07 -2.87
N ALA A 65 8.61 -9.34 -3.07
CA ALA A 65 9.66 -8.35 -2.80
C ALA A 65 9.42 -7.01 -3.54
N LYS A 66 8.89 -7.05 -4.78
CA LYS A 66 8.50 -5.84 -5.51
C LYS A 66 7.32 -5.14 -4.85
N GLY A 67 6.31 -5.89 -4.39
CA GLY A 67 5.16 -5.34 -3.69
C GLY A 67 5.51 -4.68 -2.36
N GLU A 68 6.40 -5.29 -1.58
CA GLU A 68 6.91 -4.74 -0.31
C GLU A 68 7.56 -3.35 -0.48
N THR A 69 8.18 -3.08 -1.64
CA THR A 69 8.75 -1.75 -1.94
C THR A 69 7.72 -0.62 -2.01
N LEU A 70 6.42 -0.94 -2.08
CA LEU A 70 5.33 0.03 -2.07
C LEU A 70 4.96 0.51 -0.67
N PHE A 71 5.54 -0.07 0.40
CA PHE A 71 5.24 0.30 1.77
C PHE A 71 5.34 1.82 2.05
N PRO A 72 6.38 2.56 1.58
CA PRO A 72 6.45 4.01 1.79
C PRO A 72 5.28 4.78 1.16
N VAL A 73 4.75 4.32 0.02
CA VAL A 73 3.59 4.94 -0.65
C VAL A 73 2.34 4.72 0.19
N VAL A 74 2.16 3.51 0.73
CA VAL A 74 1.03 3.18 1.62
C VAL A 74 1.08 3.99 2.91
N VAL A 75 2.26 4.13 3.52
CA VAL A 75 2.46 4.97 4.71
C VAL A 75 2.07 6.43 4.43
N ALA A 76 2.55 6.99 3.31
CA ALA A 76 2.25 8.37 2.94
C ALA A 76 0.73 8.59 2.74
N LEU A 77 0.04 7.64 2.10
CA LEU A 77 -1.41 7.71 1.91
C LEU A 77 -2.18 7.61 3.23
N ARG A 78 -1.76 6.72 4.15
CA ARG A 78 -2.38 6.61 5.48
C ARG A 78 -2.24 7.92 6.26
N GLN A 79 -1.03 8.44 6.36
CA GLN A 79 -0.76 9.69 7.11
C GLN A 79 -1.48 10.90 6.50
N TRP A 80 -1.62 10.95 5.17
CA TRP A 80 -2.44 11.98 4.52
C TRP A 80 -3.93 11.82 4.89
N GLY A 81 -4.46 10.60 4.85
CA GLY A 81 -5.84 10.31 5.27
C GLY A 81 -6.10 10.69 6.72
N GLU A 82 -5.22 10.29 7.64
CA GLU A 82 -5.27 10.63 9.07
C GLU A 82 -5.30 12.15 9.30
N ALA A 83 -4.55 12.92 8.51
CA ALA A 83 -4.47 14.37 8.66
C ALA A 83 -5.65 15.16 8.06
N HIS A 84 -6.41 14.57 7.13
CA HIS A 84 -7.35 15.32 6.29
C HIS A 84 -8.76 14.75 6.19
N LEU A 85 -8.97 13.46 6.50
CA LEU A 85 -10.26 12.79 6.29
C LEU A 85 -11.05 12.55 7.58
N TYR A 86 -10.47 12.80 8.75
CA TYR A 86 -11.12 12.60 10.04
C TYR A 86 -11.42 13.93 10.71
N ALA A 87 -12.60 14.03 11.31
CA ALA A 87 -12.96 15.18 12.13
C ALA A 87 -12.09 15.21 13.41
N ARG A 88 -11.98 16.39 14.01
CA ARG A 88 -11.23 16.55 15.27
C ARG A 88 -11.84 15.64 16.35
N GLY A 89 -11.06 14.68 16.83
CA GLY A 89 -11.47 13.73 17.88
C GLY A 89 -12.20 12.48 17.38
N GLU A 90 -12.38 12.33 16.06
CA GLU A 90 -12.88 11.10 15.48
C GLU A 90 -11.84 9.98 15.62
N LYS A 91 -12.28 8.79 16.07
CA LYS A 91 -11.39 7.64 16.22
C LYS A 91 -11.07 7.05 14.85
N HIS A 92 -9.79 6.82 14.59
CA HIS A 92 -9.33 6.14 13.40
C HIS A 92 -8.19 5.16 13.74
N SER A 93 -7.97 4.19 12.85
CA SER A 93 -6.82 3.29 12.95
C SER A 93 -5.52 4.09 12.76
N VAL A 94 -4.46 3.67 13.45
CA VAL A 94 -3.12 4.25 13.32
C VAL A 94 -2.12 3.14 13.00
N LEU A 95 -1.17 3.44 12.13
CA LEU A 95 -0.07 2.51 11.87
C LEU A 95 0.94 2.60 13.03
N VAL A 96 1.24 1.46 13.66
CA VAL A 96 2.16 1.38 14.80
C VAL A 96 3.40 0.55 14.46
N ASP A 97 4.52 0.89 15.09
CA ASP A 97 5.70 0.05 15.12
C ASP A 97 5.42 -1.20 15.96
N ARG A 98 5.67 -2.39 15.40
CA ARG A 98 5.34 -3.67 16.03
C ARG A 98 6.11 -3.92 17.33
N THR A 99 7.34 -3.42 17.43
CA THR A 99 8.23 -3.67 18.57
C THR A 99 7.89 -2.77 19.75
N THR A 100 7.55 -1.51 19.48
CA THR A 100 7.31 -0.48 20.50
C THR A 100 5.84 -0.21 20.77
N GLY A 101 4.94 -0.60 19.85
CA GLY A 101 3.51 -0.30 19.90
C GLY A 101 3.17 1.18 19.68
N LYS A 102 4.16 2.02 19.40
CA LYS A 102 3.97 3.47 19.23
C LYS A 102 3.55 3.80 17.80
N PRO A 103 2.73 4.84 17.59
CA PRO A 103 2.42 5.34 16.26
C PRO A 103 3.68 5.66 15.46
N LEU A 104 3.67 5.29 14.18
CA LEU A 104 4.75 5.62 13.27
C LEU A 104 4.85 7.14 13.15
N SER A 105 6.07 7.68 13.28
CA SER A 105 6.31 9.10 13.08
C SER A 105 6.00 9.53 11.63
N LYS A 106 5.70 10.82 11.43
CA LYS A 106 5.44 11.39 10.10
C LYS A 106 6.60 11.04 9.15
N ALA A 107 6.27 10.47 8.00
CA ALA A 107 7.22 10.15 6.96
C ALA A 107 7.80 11.45 6.40
N LEU A 108 9.12 11.59 6.47
CA LEU A 108 9.86 12.73 5.95
C LEU A 108 10.85 12.23 4.91
N LEU A 109 10.78 12.80 3.72
CA LEU A 109 11.82 12.62 2.72
C LEU A 109 13.07 13.36 3.18
N ARG A 110 14.22 12.70 3.07
CA ARG A 110 15.52 13.24 3.48
C ARG A 110 16.45 13.28 2.29
N ARG A 111 17.32 14.29 2.30
CA ARG A 111 18.53 14.35 1.48
C ARG A 111 19.54 13.32 1.97
N GLU A 112 20.59 13.10 1.19
CA GLU A 112 21.74 12.29 1.58
C GLU A 112 22.43 12.82 2.86
N ASP A 113 22.44 14.14 3.06
CA ASP A 113 22.97 14.79 4.27
C ASP A 113 22.05 14.67 5.51
N GLY A 114 20.93 13.95 5.39
CA GLY A 114 19.97 13.71 6.47
C GLY A 114 18.94 14.83 6.71
N ARG A 115 19.08 16.00 6.06
CA ARG A 115 18.11 17.10 6.18
C ARG A 115 16.82 16.77 5.44
N VAL A 116 15.70 17.32 5.92
CA VAL A 116 14.40 17.16 5.26
C VAL A 116 14.41 17.88 3.91
N ILE A 117 13.91 17.22 2.87
CA ILE A 117 13.72 17.81 1.54
C ILE A 117 12.25 18.19 1.35
N ARG A 118 11.99 19.38 0.79
CA ARG A 118 10.64 19.87 0.49
C ARG A 118 10.38 19.85 -1.02
N PRO A 119 9.11 19.90 -1.47
CA PRO A 119 8.80 19.97 -2.89
C PRO A 119 9.51 21.13 -3.62
N ALA A 120 9.61 22.30 -2.99
CA ALA A 120 10.31 23.47 -3.54
C ALA A 120 11.83 23.27 -3.72
N ASP A 121 12.41 22.29 -3.04
CA ASP A 121 13.83 21.91 -3.17
C ASP A 121 14.07 20.88 -4.28
N THR A 122 13.01 20.44 -4.96
CA THR A 122 13.06 19.36 -5.96
C THR A 122 12.71 19.88 -7.35
N LEU A 123 13.32 19.29 -8.36
CA LEU A 123 12.94 19.48 -9.76
C LEU A 123 13.04 18.16 -10.50
N VAL A 124 12.16 17.94 -11.46
CA VAL A 124 12.23 16.77 -12.34
C VAL A 124 13.09 17.10 -13.55
N LYS A 125 14.31 16.59 -13.59
CA LYS A 125 15.15 16.67 -14.80
C LYS A 125 14.62 15.67 -15.84
N LYS A 126 13.84 16.17 -16.81
CA LYS A 126 13.33 15.36 -17.92
C LYS A 126 14.48 15.01 -18.86
N VAL A 127 14.69 13.73 -19.14
CA VAL A 127 15.53 13.29 -20.24
C VAL A 127 14.67 13.43 -21.51
N ARG A 128 15.06 14.30 -22.45
CA ARG A 128 14.44 14.30 -23.79
C ARG A 128 14.79 12.93 -24.41
N GLY A 129 13.79 12.19 -24.88
CA GLY A 129 14.02 10.90 -25.53
C GLY A 129 15.01 11.06 -26.68
N GLN A 130 16.00 10.17 -26.73
CA GLN A 130 16.58 9.78 -28.02
C GLN A 130 15.46 9.15 -28.86
N PRO A 131 15.45 9.38 -30.19
CA PRO A 131 14.40 8.92 -31.09
C PRO A 131 14.18 7.40 -31.05
#